data_AF-A0A957FI97-F1
#
_entry.id   AF-A0A957FI97-F1
#
_cell.length_a   1.000
_cell.length_b   1.000
_cell.length_c   1.000
_cell.angle_alpha   90.00
_cell.angle_beta   90.00
_cell.angle_gamma   90.00
#
_symmetry.space_group_name_H-M   'P 1'
#
loop_
_entity.id
_entity.type
_entity.pdbx_description
1 polymer ?
#
loop_
_entity_poly.entity_id
_entity_poly.type
_entity_poly.pdbx_seq_one_letter_code
_entity_poly.pdbx_strand_id
1 'polypeptide(L)'
;GGAMMGNVVGDLNAPVTKRTKMLLVLPYDHQLSVKRRTPRTVFDAHAIAACDQCYMCTDYCPRHAQGHAIQPHKLILLLASGVPMTDAQMAGALLCCECRTCNYACPVHLAPGDIALNIKRDLLKEGFKNPYHRTTEADPYRDYRRVPMTRLINRLDLAKYDAAAPLTAVTQPFSRVELRMSQHIGMPALPIVKVGDVVKTGDLVGEIIKGGMGAPVHASIDGVVRQVSNEFIVIEAN
;
A
#
# COMPACT_ATOMS: atom_id res chain seq x y z
N GLY A 1 -4.00 1.74 -6.74
CA GLY A 1 -4.15 2.72 -5.64
C GLY A 1 -3.82 4.11 -6.15
N GLY A 2 -3.92 5.14 -5.32
CA GLY A 2 -3.56 6.51 -5.74
C GLY A 2 -2.05 6.72 -5.92
N ALA A 3 -1.64 7.83 -6.52
CA ALA A 3 -0.24 8.13 -6.90
C ALA A 3 0.80 7.93 -5.78
N MET A 4 0.43 8.26 -4.54
CA MET A 4 1.34 8.19 -3.39
C MET A 4 1.48 6.78 -2.79
N MET A 5 0.44 5.95 -2.85
CA MET A 5 0.40 4.67 -2.14
C MET A 5 0.34 3.45 -3.08
N GLY A 6 -0.13 3.62 -4.31
CA GLY A 6 -0.34 2.54 -5.28
C GLY A 6 0.96 1.99 -5.87
N ASN A 7 1.00 0.68 -6.13
CA ASN A 7 2.12 0.01 -6.78
C ASN A 7 2.01 0.09 -8.31
N VAL A 8 3.14 -0.12 -8.99
CA VAL A 8 3.16 -0.31 -10.45
C VAL A 8 2.61 -1.69 -10.76
N VAL A 9 1.69 -1.75 -11.72
CA VAL A 9 1.13 -2.98 -12.27
C VAL A 9 1.51 -3.02 -13.74
N GLY A 10 2.19 -4.09 -14.16
CA GLY A 10 2.64 -4.29 -15.55
C GLY A 10 1.77 -5.25 -16.35
N ASP A 11 0.84 -5.95 -15.70
CA ASP A 11 -0.05 -6.93 -16.32
C ASP A 11 -1.50 -6.45 -16.21
N LEU A 12 -2.15 -6.26 -17.36
CA LEU A 12 -3.55 -5.86 -17.42
C LEU A 12 -4.52 -6.96 -16.97
N ASN A 13 -4.04 -8.21 -16.89
CA ASN A 13 -4.82 -9.33 -16.34
C ASN A 13 -4.71 -9.43 -14.82
N ALA A 14 -3.92 -8.57 -14.17
CA ALA A 14 -3.82 -8.55 -12.72
C ALA A 14 -5.19 -8.24 -12.09
N PRO A 15 -5.65 -9.02 -11.09
CA PRO A 15 -6.99 -8.88 -10.56
C PRO A 15 -7.18 -7.58 -9.76
N VAL A 16 -8.34 -6.95 -9.93
CA VAL A 16 -8.80 -5.86 -9.07
C VAL A 16 -9.25 -6.46 -7.74
N THR A 17 -8.61 -6.05 -6.64
CA THR A 17 -8.96 -6.50 -5.27
C THR A 17 -9.70 -5.41 -4.50
N LYS A 18 -10.28 -5.72 -3.32
CA LYS A 18 -10.93 -4.72 -2.45
C LYS A 18 -9.99 -3.58 -2.00
N ARG A 19 -8.67 -3.79 -2.10
CA ARG A 19 -7.63 -2.78 -1.83
C ARG A 19 -7.36 -1.86 -3.03
N THR A 20 -7.94 -2.16 -4.19
CA THR A 20 -7.78 -1.41 -5.43
C THR A 20 -8.81 -0.29 -5.47
N LYS A 21 -8.39 0.91 -5.07
CA LYS A 21 -9.26 2.11 -5.03
C LYS A 21 -9.26 2.93 -6.32
N MET A 22 -8.20 2.80 -7.13
CA MET A 22 -7.94 3.62 -8.30
C MET A 22 -6.86 2.93 -9.15
N LEU A 23 -6.99 3.03 -10.48
CA LEU A 23 -5.93 2.74 -11.44
C LEU A 23 -5.51 4.07 -12.07
N LEU A 24 -4.22 4.36 -12.03
CA LEU A 24 -3.64 5.57 -12.62
C LEU A 24 -2.73 5.13 -13.77
N VAL A 25 -3.15 5.42 -15.01
CA VAL A 25 -2.40 5.08 -16.21
C VAL A 25 -1.43 6.22 -16.50
N LEU A 26 -0.14 5.93 -16.40
CA LEU A 26 0.94 6.89 -16.66
C LEU A 26 1.92 6.28 -17.67
N PRO A 27 2.66 7.11 -18.44
CA PRO A 27 3.78 6.64 -19.24
C PRO A 27 4.76 5.80 -18.41
N TYR A 28 5.35 4.80 -19.04
CA TYR A 28 6.24 3.85 -18.35
C TYR A 28 7.47 4.53 -17.73
N ASP A 29 7.94 5.62 -18.35
CA ASP A 29 9.05 6.49 -17.97
C ASP A 29 8.65 7.64 -17.02
N HIS A 30 7.36 7.77 -16.68
CA HIS A 30 6.91 8.76 -15.72
C HIS A 30 7.63 8.61 -14.37
N GLN A 31 7.98 9.71 -13.70
CA GLN A 31 8.81 9.70 -12.49
C GLN A 31 8.29 8.77 -11.38
N LEU A 32 6.98 8.65 -11.23
CA LEU A 32 6.36 7.74 -10.27
C LEU A 32 6.58 6.27 -10.63
N SER A 33 6.46 5.90 -11.91
CA SER A 33 6.73 4.55 -12.40
C SER A 33 8.19 4.20 -12.21
N VAL A 34 9.10 5.10 -12.63
CA VAL A 34 10.55 4.91 -12.48
C VAL A 34 10.90 4.68 -11.02
N LYS A 35 10.51 5.59 -10.11
CA LYS A 35 10.78 5.45 -8.66
C LYS A 35 10.24 4.13 -8.11
N ARG A 36 9.05 3.68 -8.50
CA ARG A 36 8.46 2.43 -8.00
C ARG A 36 9.17 1.17 -8.51
N ARG A 37 9.82 1.25 -9.67
CA ARG A 37 10.60 0.16 -10.29
C ARG A 37 12.08 0.22 -9.92
N THR A 38 12.56 1.35 -9.40
CA THR A 38 13.95 1.50 -8.95
C THR A 38 14.26 0.47 -7.87
N PRO A 39 15.36 -0.31 -8.02
CA PRO A 39 15.77 -1.29 -7.03
C PRO A 39 16.04 -0.64 -5.67
N ARG A 40 15.72 -1.36 -4.59
CA ARG A 40 16.00 -0.93 -3.21
C ARG A 40 17.45 -0.50 -3.01
N THR A 41 18.40 -1.25 -3.55
CA THR A 41 19.84 -0.98 -3.41
C THR A 41 20.21 0.42 -3.87
N VAL A 42 19.54 0.94 -4.90
CA VAL A 42 19.75 2.30 -5.43
C VAL A 42 19.20 3.35 -4.47
N PHE A 43 18.00 3.13 -3.91
CA PHE A 43 17.42 4.04 -2.92
C PHE A 43 18.26 4.14 -1.66
N ASP A 44 18.67 2.98 -1.13
CA ASP A 44 19.43 2.89 0.12
C ASP A 44 20.80 3.55 -0.09
N ALA A 45 21.53 3.23 -1.16
CA ALA A 45 22.83 3.85 -1.46
C ALA A 45 22.73 5.38 -1.63
N HIS A 46 21.73 5.87 -2.37
CA HIS A 46 21.54 7.31 -2.54
C HIS A 46 21.21 8.01 -1.21
N ALA A 47 20.37 7.40 -0.37
CA ALA A 47 20.01 7.98 0.92
C ALA A 47 21.19 8.01 1.90
N ILE A 48 22.02 6.96 1.93
CA ILE A 48 23.23 6.92 2.75
C ILE A 48 24.21 8.02 2.33
N ALA A 49 24.36 8.24 1.02
CA ALA A 49 25.33 9.20 0.49
C ALA A 49 24.88 10.67 0.62
N ALA A 50 23.58 10.97 0.48
CA ALA A 50 23.09 12.33 0.27
C ALA A 50 22.22 12.90 1.40
N CYS A 51 21.83 12.10 2.41
CA CYS A 51 20.95 12.61 3.46
C CYS A 51 21.64 13.67 4.33
N ASP A 52 21.06 14.87 4.37
CA ASP A 52 21.52 16.04 5.14
C ASP A 52 20.97 16.09 6.58
N GLN A 53 20.17 15.09 6.98
CA GLN A 53 19.53 15.00 8.30
C GLN A 53 18.68 16.23 8.69
N CYS A 54 18.13 16.98 7.72
CA CYS A 54 17.34 18.19 7.93
C CYS A 54 15.98 18.01 8.67
N TYR A 55 15.65 16.80 9.13
CA TYR A 55 14.41 16.46 9.86
C TYR A 55 13.07 16.61 9.10
N MET A 56 13.02 17.26 7.93
CA MET A 56 11.76 17.54 7.22
C MET A 56 10.90 16.31 6.92
N CYS A 57 11.52 15.15 6.64
CA CYS A 57 10.79 13.91 6.41
C CYS A 57 10.02 13.41 7.66
N THR A 58 10.46 13.79 8.86
CA THR A 58 9.76 13.53 10.12
C THR A 58 8.67 14.55 10.37
N ASP A 59 8.94 15.84 10.15
CA ASP A 59 7.93 16.89 10.32
C ASP A 59 6.68 16.68 9.45
N TYR A 60 6.88 16.22 8.22
CA TYR A 60 5.79 15.92 7.28
C TYR A 60 5.22 14.50 7.45
N CYS A 61 5.73 13.70 8.38
CA CYS A 61 5.19 12.36 8.61
C CYS A 61 3.85 12.45 9.37
N PRO A 62 2.72 12.03 8.78
CA PRO A 62 1.42 12.17 9.44
C PRO A 62 1.29 11.30 10.68
N ARG A 63 2.09 10.23 10.80
CA ARG A 63 2.14 9.37 11.98
C ARG A 63 2.95 10.03 13.10
N HIS A 64 4.09 10.63 12.76
CA HIS A 64 4.85 11.42 13.73
C HIS A 64 4.02 12.59 14.29
N ALA A 65 3.33 13.32 13.42
CA ALA A 65 2.41 14.40 13.82
C ALA A 65 1.20 13.92 14.66
N GLN A 66 0.94 12.61 14.72
CA GLN A 66 -0.06 11.99 15.61
C GLN A 66 0.57 11.48 16.93
N GLY A 67 1.84 11.78 17.21
CA GLY A 67 2.56 11.37 18.41
C GLY A 67 3.21 9.99 18.34
N HIS A 68 3.19 9.33 17.16
CA HIS A 68 3.89 8.06 16.97
C HIS A 68 5.40 8.26 16.90
N ALA A 69 6.15 7.29 17.43
CA ALA A 69 7.62 7.34 17.54
C ALA A 69 8.38 7.21 16.21
N ILE A 70 7.69 7.18 15.06
CA ILE A 70 8.36 7.10 13.75
C ILE A 70 9.08 8.40 13.45
N GLN A 71 10.35 8.27 13.06
CA GLN A 71 11.20 9.39 12.67
C GLN A 71 12.03 9.00 11.43
N PRO A 72 11.52 9.24 10.20
CA PRO A 72 12.18 8.76 8.98
C PRO A 72 13.64 9.21 8.80
N HIS A 73 14.05 10.40 9.25
CA HIS A 73 15.46 10.82 9.16
C HIS A 73 16.38 9.91 9.99
N LYS A 74 15.94 9.51 11.21
CA LYS A 74 16.67 8.55 12.05
C LYS A 74 16.75 7.18 11.42
N LEU A 75 15.68 6.71 10.76
CA LEU A 75 15.71 5.43 10.04
C LEU A 75 16.78 5.42 8.94
N ILE A 76 16.93 6.54 8.22
CA ILE A 76 18.01 6.71 7.22
C ILE A 76 19.37 6.76 7.90
N LEU A 77 19.51 7.47 9.03
CA LEU A 77 20.76 7.53 9.79
C LEU A 77 21.19 6.13 10.27
N LEU A 78 20.27 5.36 10.85
CA LEU A 78 20.54 4.00 11.34
C LEU A 78 20.93 3.07 10.19
N LEU A 79 20.26 3.19 9.05
CA LEU A 79 20.63 2.46 7.82
C LEU A 79 22.06 2.82 7.38
N ALA A 80 22.43 4.09 7.37
CA ALA A 80 23.78 4.56 7.00
C ALA A 80 24.86 4.10 7.97
N SER A 81 24.55 4.03 9.28
CA SER A 81 25.47 3.55 10.31
C SER A 81 25.69 2.02 10.29
N GLY A 82 24.98 1.28 9.44
CA GLY A 82 25.08 -0.18 9.38
C GLY A 82 24.46 -0.89 10.59
N VAL A 83 23.55 -0.23 11.31
CA VAL A 83 22.80 -0.85 12.41
C VAL A 83 22.02 -2.05 11.86
N PRO A 84 22.12 -3.24 12.47
CA PRO A 84 21.40 -4.41 11.99
C PRO A 84 19.90 -4.15 11.89
N MET A 85 19.26 -4.67 10.84
CA MET A 85 17.81 -4.50 10.64
C MET A 85 16.97 -5.17 11.75
N THR A 86 17.57 -6.00 12.60
CA THR A 86 16.96 -6.63 13.78
C THR A 86 17.01 -5.77 15.05
N ASP A 87 17.68 -4.62 15.01
CA ASP A 87 17.83 -3.73 16.16
C ASP A 87 16.49 -3.07 16.54
N ALA A 88 16.22 -2.98 17.84
CA ALA A 88 15.00 -2.35 18.36
C ALA A 88 14.86 -0.87 17.96
N GLN A 89 15.96 -0.17 17.67
CA GLN A 89 15.95 1.22 17.18
C GLN A 89 15.29 1.35 15.80
N MET A 90 15.26 0.27 15.01
CA MET A 90 14.58 0.23 13.71
C MET A 90 13.06 0.07 13.83
N ALA A 91 12.56 -0.31 15.01
CA ALA A 91 11.14 -0.62 15.25
C ALA A 91 10.20 0.54 14.91
N GLY A 92 10.67 1.79 14.92
CA GLY A 92 9.89 2.96 14.47
C GLY A 92 9.34 2.81 13.05
N ALA A 93 9.99 2.03 12.19
CA ALA A 93 9.52 1.71 10.84
C ALA A 93 8.18 0.94 10.82
N LEU A 94 7.89 0.12 11.84
CA LEU A 94 6.65 -0.65 11.95
C LEU A 94 5.41 0.25 12.05
N LEU A 95 5.58 1.51 12.47
CA LEU A 95 4.53 2.52 12.56
C LEU A 95 4.23 3.21 11.21
N CYS A 96 5.02 2.92 10.17
CA CYS A 96 4.85 3.49 8.84
C CYS A 96 3.51 3.07 8.24
N CYS A 97 2.72 4.07 7.83
CA CYS A 97 1.43 3.92 7.15
C CYS A 97 1.52 3.97 5.62
N GLU A 98 2.75 3.96 5.07
CA GLU A 98 3.01 3.80 3.63
C GLU A 98 2.46 4.93 2.74
N CYS A 99 2.14 6.09 3.34
CA CYS A 99 1.61 7.27 2.66
C CYS A 99 2.62 8.02 1.78
N ARG A 100 3.93 7.85 2.05
CA ARG A 100 5.06 8.49 1.33
C ARG A 100 5.05 10.01 1.29
N THR A 101 4.31 10.67 2.17
CA THR A 101 4.35 12.14 2.33
C THR A 101 5.77 12.65 2.59
N CYS A 102 6.59 11.88 3.31
CA CYS A 102 8.00 12.19 3.54
C CYS A 102 8.87 12.18 2.27
N ASN A 103 8.49 11.49 1.19
CA ASN A 103 9.18 11.57 -0.11
C ASN A 103 8.94 12.92 -0.79
N TYR A 104 7.75 13.52 -0.61
CA TYR A 104 7.48 14.87 -1.07
C TYR A 104 8.34 15.89 -0.31
N ALA A 105 8.48 15.70 1.00
CA ALA A 105 9.16 16.67 1.87
C ALA A 105 10.70 16.71 1.70
N CYS A 106 11.34 15.65 1.20
CA CYS A 106 12.80 15.60 1.15
C CYS A 106 13.37 16.64 0.16
N PRO A 107 14.24 17.57 0.60
CA PRO A 107 14.78 18.64 -0.24
C PRO A 107 15.78 18.11 -1.26
N VAL A 108 16.52 17.05 -0.91
CA VAL A 108 17.48 16.35 -1.75
C VAL A 108 16.88 15.15 -2.50
N HIS A 109 15.54 15.10 -2.61
CA HIS A 109 14.80 14.14 -3.44
C HIS A 109 15.03 12.65 -3.14
N LEU A 110 15.35 12.30 -1.88
CA LEU A 110 15.37 10.91 -1.41
C LEU A 110 13.95 10.34 -1.26
N ALA A 111 13.87 9.03 -0.96
CA ALA A 111 12.62 8.32 -0.72
C ALA A 111 12.49 7.76 0.72
N PRO A 112 12.43 8.61 1.78
CA PRO A 112 12.36 8.15 3.17
C PRO A 112 11.20 7.21 3.48
N GLY A 113 10.07 7.37 2.80
CA GLY A 113 8.88 6.54 2.97
C GLY A 113 9.06 5.14 2.41
N ASP A 114 9.80 5.01 1.31
CA ASP A 114 10.19 3.70 0.74
C ASP A 114 11.22 3.01 1.61
N ILE A 115 12.20 3.75 2.13
CA ILE A 115 13.20 3.23 3.08
C ILE A 115 12.51 2.71 4.35
N ALA A 116 11.63 3.50 4.95
CA ALA A 116 10.86 3.07 6.12
C ALA A 116 9.99 1.84 5.81
N LEU A 117 9.40 1.74 4.62
CA LEU A 117 8.64 0.56 4.19
C LEU A 117 9.54 -0.67 4.02
N ASN A 118 10.73 -0.52 3.46
CA ASN A 118 11.68 -1.62 3.29
C ASN A 118 12.14 -2.15 4.66
N ILE A 119 12.52 -1.26 5.58
CA ILE A 119 12.88 -1.63 6.95
C ILE A 119 11.71 -2.33 7.65
N LYS A 120 10.49 -1.80 7.53
CA LYS A 120 9.27 -2.42 8.07
C LYS A 120 9.09 -3.86 7.54
N ARG A 121 9.31 -4.08 6.24
CA ARG A 121 9.18 -5.41 5.63
C ARG A 121 10.23 -6.39 6.15
N ASP A 122 11.47 -5.93 6.33
CA ASP A 122 12.54 -6.77 6.87
C ASP A 122 12.25 -7.16 8.32
N LEU A 123 11.88 -6.19 9.17
CA LEU A 123 11.47 -6.44 10.55
C LEU A 123 10.34 -7.48 10.65
N LEU A 124 9.32 -7.36 9.80
CA LEU A 124 8.20 -8.30 9.78
C LEU A 124 8.62 -9.70 9.31
N LYS A 125 9.55 -9.81 8.33
CA LYS A 125 10.09 -11.11 7.89
C LYS A 125 10.87 -11.82 8.99
N GLU A 126 11.62 -11.06 9.78
CA GLU A 126 12.36 -11.55 10.96
C GLU A 126 11.44 -11.82 12.17
N GLY A 127 10.12 -11.65 12.02
CA GLY A 127 9.15 -11.91 13.09
C GLY A 127 9.12 -10.85 14.19
N PHE A 128 9.73 -9.68 13.97
CA PHE A 128 9.75 -8.60 14.94
C PHE A 128 8.33 -8.04 15.14
N LYS A 129 7.91 -7.98 16.41
CA LYS A 129 6.59 -7.44 16.79
C LYS A 129 6.68 -5.96 17.05
N ASN A 130 5.63 -5.23 16.69
CA ASN A 130 5.54 -3.79 16.99
C ASN A 130 5.57 -3.58 18.52
N PRO A 131 6.59 -2.92 19.09
CA PRO A 131 6.70 -2.72 20.53
C PRO A 131 5.86 -1.54 21.03
N TYR A 132 5.29 -0.73 20.13
CA TYR A 132 4.58 0.49 20.49
C TYR A 132 3.08 0.22 20.72
N HIS A 133 2.71 0.10 21.98
CA HIS A 133 1.33 -0.01 22.46
C HIS A 133 1.03 1.11 23.45
N ARG A 134 0.81 2.32 22.94
CA ARG A 134 0.51 3.48 23.78
C ARG A 134 -0.51 4.40 23.10
N THR A 135 -1.26 5.12 23.93
CA THR A 135 -2.01 6.29 23.47
C THR A 135 -1.02 7.35 23.02
N THR A 136 -1.34 8.03 21.93
CA THR A 136 -0.52 9.11 21.38
C THR A 136 -1.32 10.40 21.35
N GLU A 137 -0.61 11.52 21.46
CA GLU A 137 -1.18 12.85 21.36
C GLU A 137 -0.71 13.50 20.07
N ALA A 138 -1.61 14.18 19.37
CA ALA A 138 -1.28 14.88 18.15
C ALA A 138 -0.42 16.13 18.45
N ASP A 139 0.57 16.39 17.61
CA ASP A 139 1.35 17.63 17.65
C ASP A 139 0.40 18.83 17.43
N PRO A 140 0.40 19.86 18.29
CA PRO A 140 -0.45 21.04 18.12
C PRO A 140 -0.31 21.73 16.77
N TYR A 141 0.85 21.59 16.12
CA TYR A 141 1.15 22.18 14.82
C TYR A 141 0.88 21.27 13.63
N ARG A 142 0.29 20.08 13.83
CA ARG A 142 -0.02 19.10 12.78
C ARG A 142 -0.71 19.72 11.57
N ASP A 143 -1.64 20.64 11.80
CA ASP A 143 -2.43 21.24 10.73
C ASP A 143 -1.64 22.23 9.87
N TYR A 144 -0.61 22.87 10.43
CA TYR A 144 0.31 23.74 9.71
C TYR A 144 1.36 22.99 8.87
N ARG A 145 1.57 21.69 9.16
CA ARG A 145 2.52 20.83 8.42
C ARG A 145 1.85 19.97 7.34
N ARG A 146 0.58 20.21 7.03
CA ARG A 146 -0.13 19.51 5.95
C ARG A 146 0.48 19.87 4.59
N VAL A 147 0.53 18.91 3.69
CA VAL A 147 1.01 19.14 2.31
C VAL A 147 -0.10 19.79 1.48
N PRO A 148 0.14 20.96 0.86
CA PRO A 148 -0.81 21.55 -0.07
C PRO A 148 -0.98 20.66 -1.31
N MET A 149 -2.23 20.29 -1.62
CA MET A 149 -2.53 19.35 -2.71
C MET A 149 -2.02 19.84 -4.07
N THR A 150 -2.20 21.13 -4.38
CA THR A 150 -1.70 21.73 -5.62
C THR A 150 -0.18 21.60 -5.75
N ARG A 151 0.58 21.77 -4.66
CA ARG A 151 2.04 21.59 -4.69
C ARG A 151 2.42 20.13 -4.84
N LEU A 152 1.69 19.22 -4.20
CA LEU A 152 1.90 17.78 -4.34
C LEU A 152 1.68 17.33 -5.78
N ILE A 153 0.55 17.68 -6.38
CA ILE A 153 0.19 17.32 -7.77
C ILE A 153 1.28 17.80 -8.74
N ASN A 154 1.73 19.05 -8.60
CA ASN A 154 2.82 19.58 -9.42
C ASN A 154 4.15 18.85 -9.20
N ARG A 155 4.57 18.60 -7.95
CA ARG A 155 5.82 17.90 -7.65
C ARG A 155 5.83 16.46 -8.19
N LEU A 156 4.66 15.84 -8.29
CA LEU A 156 4.48 14.50 -8.83
C LEU A 156 4.36 14.46 -10.36
N ASP A 157 4.42 15.60 -11.06
CA ASP A 157 4.17 15.75 -12.50
C ASP A 157 2.77 15.24 -12.92
N LEU A 158 1.79 15.47 -12.04
CA LEU A 158 0.40 15.01 -12.25
C LEU A 158 -0.56 16.10 -12.73
N ALA A 159 -0.13 17.36 -12.77
CA ALA A 159 -1.01 18.48 -13.11
C ALA A 159 -1.68 18.33 -14.49
N LYS A 160 -0.96 17.77 -15.47
CA LYS A 160 -1.49 17.48 -16.82
C LYS A 160 -2.56 16.39 -16.87
N TYR A 161 -2.69 15.59 -15.81
CA TYR A 161 -3.71 14.54 -15.67
C TYR A 161 -4.83 14.94 -14.70
N ASP A 162 -4.75 16.13 -14.09
CA ASP A 162 -5.74 16.62 -13.14
C ASP A 162 -6.94 17.19 -13.90
N ALA A 163 -7.83 16.29 -14.30
CA ALA A 163 -9.04 16.60 -15.04
C ALA A 163 -10.27 15.97 -14.37
N ALA A 164 -11.46 16.51 -14.65
CA ALA A 164 -12.70 15.92 -14.20
C ALA A 164 -12.81 14.48 -14.72
N ALA A 165 -13.09 13.54 -13.82
CA ALA A 165 -13.28 12.12 -14.12
C ALA A 165 -14.74 11.74 -13.84
N PRO A 166 -15.70 12.11 -14.70
CA PRO A 166 -17.10 11.77 -14.51
C PRO A 166 -17.29 10.24 -14.53
N LEU A 167 -18.21 9.76 -13.69
CA LEU A 167 -18.56 8.34 -13.65
C LEU A 167 -19.12 7.93 -15.02
N THR A 168 -18.40 7.04 -15.70
CA THR A 168 -18.92 6.37 -16.89
C THR A 168 -19.46 5.02 -16.46
N ALA A 169 -20.76 4.80 -16.62
CA ALA A 169 -21.37 3.51 -16.32
C ALA A 169 -20.81 2.45 -17.26
N VAL A 170 -20.28 1.37 -16.69
CA VAL A 170 -19.86 0.18 -17.44
C VAL A 170 -20.92 -0.87 -17.24
N THR A 171 -21.66 -1.19 -18.30
CA THR A 171 -22.75 -2.19 -18.29
C THR A 171 -22.36 -3.51 -18.93
N GLN A 172 -21.06 -3.72 -19.18
CA GLN A 172 -20.58 -4.94 -19.81
C GLN A 172 -20.80 -6.14 -18.87
N PRO A 173 -21.55 -7.18 -19.30
CA PRO A 173 -21.67 -8.39 -18.51
C PRO A 173 -20.34 -9.16 -18.53
N PHE A 174 -19.98 -9.75 -17.39
CA PHE A 174 -18.81 -10.61 -17.26
C PHE A 174 -19.25 -12.08 -17.32
N SER A 175 -18.70 -12.85 -18.26
CA SER A 175 -18.99 -14.28 -18.41
C SER A 175 -18.12 -15.16 -17.51
N ARG A 176 -17.00 -14.64 -17.00
CA ARG A 176 -16.08 -15.36 -16.12
C ARG A 176 -15.46 -14.39 -15.13
N VAL A 177 -15.45 -14.76 -13.85
CA VAL A 177 -14.81 -13.99 -12.78
C VAL A 177 -13.90 -14.89 -11.94
N GLU A 178 -12.74 -14.34 -11.55
CA GLU A 178 -11.82 -14.96 -10.60
C GLU A 178 -11.83 -14.15 -9.29
N LEU A 179 -12.28 -14.78 -8.21
CA LEU A 179 -12.38 -14.19 -6.89
C LEU A 179 -11.19 -14.65 -6.03
N ARG A 180 -10.23 -13.76 -5.79
CA ARG A 180 -9.08 -14.03 -4.92
C ARG A 180 -9.51 -14.13 -3.45
N MET A 181 -9.01 -15.14 -2.74
CA MET A 181 -9.27 -15.30 -1.31
C MET A 181 -8.48 -14.30 -0.46
N SER A 182 -7.34 -13.84 -0.97
CA SER A 182 -6.55 -12.75 -0.37
C SER A 182 -6.77 -11.42 -1.11
N GLN A 183 -7.87 -10.75 -0.78
CA GLN A 183 -8.23 -9.47 -1.40
C GLN A 183 -8.53 -8.33 -0.39
N HIS A 184 -8.33 -8.57 0.90
CA HIS A 184 -8.56 -7.61 2.00
C HIS A 184 -7.37 -7.59 2.98
N ILE A 185 -7.46 -6.75 4.03
CA ILE A 185 -6.50 -6.78 5.15
C ILE A 185 -6.81 -7.99 6.02
N GLY A 186 -5.76 -8.64 6.54
CA GLY A 186 -5.86 -9.79 7.44
C GLY A 186 -5.65 -11.13 6.74
N MET A 187 -6.15 -12.21 7.33
CA MET A 187 -5.97 -13.58 6.84
C MET A 187 -6.80 -13.81 5.56
N PRO A 188 -6.36 -14.66 4.61
CA PRO A 188 -7.17 -15.02 3.45
C PRO A 188 -8.52 -15.63 3.86
N ALA A 189 -9.55 -15.40 3.05
CA ALA A 189 -10.83 -16.10 3.18
C ALA A 189 -10.68 -17.59 2.84
N LEU A 190 -11.48 -18.45 3.46
CA LEU A 190 -11.53 -19.88 3.19
C LEU A 190 -12.69 -20.17 2.23
N PRO A 191 -12.45 -20.77 1.05
CA PRO A 191 -13.52 -21.17 0.14
C PRO A 191 -14.51 -22.13 0.83
N ILE A 192 -15.82 -21.88 0.67
CA ILE A 192 -16.88 -22.75 1.22
C ILE A 192 -17.74 -23.44 0.16
N VAL A 193 -17.45 -23.18 -1.12
CA VAL A 193 -18.13 -23.78 -2.27
C VAL A 193 -17.26 -24.86 -2.92
N LYS A 194 -17.89 -25.72 -3.74
CA LYS A 194 -17.26 -26.79 -4.51
C LYS A 194 -17.45 -26.57 -6.00
N VAL A 195 -16.59 -27.21 -6.80
CA VAL A 195 -16.74 -27.22 -8.26
C VAL A 195 -18.08 -27.87 -8.62
N GLY A 196 -18.86 -27.20 -9.46
CA GLY A 196 -20.20 -27.60 -9.86
C GLY A 196 -21.33 -26.89 -9.11
N ASP A 197 -21.05 -26.20 -8.00
CA ASP A 197 -22.07 -25.45 -7.27
C ASP A 197 -22.61 -24.29 -8.11
N VAL A 198 -23.94 -24.14 -8.12
CA VAL A 198 -24.62 -22.98 -8.70
C VAL A 198 -24.70 -21.89 -7.65
N VAL A 199 -24.24 -20.69 -7.99
CA VAL A 199 -24.22 -19.52 -7.10
C VAL A 199 -24.95 -18.35 -7.73
N LYS A 200 -25.57 -17.53 -6.89
CA LYS A 200 -26.14 -16.23 -7.24
C LYS A 200 -25.27 -15.11 -6.73
N THR A 201 -25.36 -13.97 -7.39
CA THR A 201 -24.70 -12.73 -7.00
C THR A 201 -25.06 -12.40 -5.55
N GLY A 202 -24.05 -12.21 -4.72
CA GLY A 202 -24.21 -11.96 -3.28
C GLY A 202 -24.12 -13.20 -2.40
N ASP A 203 -24.10 -14.42 -2.96
CA ASP A 203 -23.90 -15.64 -2.17
C ASP A 203 -22.50 -15.66 -1.55
N LEU A 204 -22.41 -16.14 -0.30
CA LEU A 204 -21.14 -16.28 0.39
C LEU A 204 -20.35 -17.45 -0.23
N VAL A 205 -19.15 -17.16 -0.76
CA VAL A 205 -18.27 -18.16 -1.38
C VAL A 205 -16.95 -18.34 -0.65
N GLY A 206 -16.58 -17.39 0.21
CA GLY A 206 -15.40 -17.49 1.07
C GLY A 206 -15.66 -16.89 2.45
N GLU A 207 -15.47 -17.69 3.50
CA GLU A 207 -15.67 -17.27 4.89
C GLU A 207 -14.37 -16.83 5.56
N ILE A 208 -14.47 -16.19 6.71
CA ILE A 208 -13.31 -15.83 7.53
C ILE A 208 -13.27 -16.72 8.76
N ILE A 209 -12.06 -17.08 9.20
CA ILE A 209 -11.87 -17.79 10.46
C ILE A 209 -12.48 -16.94 11.58
N LYS A 210 -13.31 -17.56 12.42
CA LYS A 210 -13.99 -16.88 13.53
C LYS A 210 -12.97 -16.17 14.43
N GLY A 211 -13.19 -14.86 14.64
CA GLY A 211 -12.27 -14.00 15.42
C GLY A 211 -11.03 -13.54 14.66
N GLY A 212 -10.81 -14.00 13.42
CA GLY A 212 -9.77 -13.50 12.54
C GLY A 212 -10.11 -12.14 11.94
N MET A 213 -9.10 -11.30 11.73
CA MET A 213 -9.24 -10.09 10.93
C MET A 213 -9.34 -10.48 9.45
N GLY A 214 -10.42 -10.09 8.78
CA GLY A 214 -10.65 -10.39 7.37
C GLY A 214 -11.99 -9.85 6.87
N ALA A 215 -12.36 -10.14 5.62
CA ALA A 215 -13.66 -9.78 5.06
C ALA A 215 -14.20 -10.90 4.15
N PRO A 216 -15.41 -11.43 4.40
CA PRO A 216 -15.99 -12.49 3.58
C PRO A 216 -16.03 -12.16 2.08
N VAL A 217 -15.93 -13.20 1.25
CA VAL A 217 -15.96 -13.10 -0.22
C VAL A 217 -17.30 -13.61 -0.71
N HIS A 218 -17.95 -12.84 -1.58
CA HIS A 218 -19.25 -13.18 -2.15
C HIS A 218 -19.15 -13.31 -3.67
N ALA A 219 -20.02 -14.11 -4.27
CA ALA A 219 -20.15 -14.25 -5.72
C ALA A 219 -20.49 -12.88 -6.35
N SER A 220 -19.75 -12.53 -7.41
CA SER A 220 -19.92 -11.25 -8.12
C SER A 220 -20.80 -11.33 -9.37
N ILE A 221 -21.12 -12.56 -9.79
CA ILE A 221 -22.03 -12.88 -10.88
C ILE A 221 -22.85 -14.12 -10.50
N ASP A 222 -23.98 -14.30 -11.16
CA ASP A 222 -24.70 -15.56 -11.17
C ASP A 222 -23.95 -16.56 -12.07
N GLY A 223 -23.89 -17.83 -11.68
CA GLY A 223 -23.18 -18.83 -12.49
C GLY A 223 -22.88 -20.14 -11.79
N VAL A 224 -21.92 -20.88 -12.35
CA VAL A 224 -21.43 -22.15 -11.82
C VAL A 224 -19.97 -22.03 -11.44
N VAL A 225 -19.63 -22.56 -10.26
CA VAL A 225 -18.25 -22.64 -9.78
C VAL A 225 -17.48 -23.66 -10.62
N ARG A 226 -16.46 -23.20 -11.35
CA ARG A 226 -15.63 -24.05 -12.23
C ARG A 226 -14.31 -24.48 -11.62
N GLN A 227 -13.77 -23.66 -10.73
CA GLN A 227 -12.49 -23.94 -10.08
C GLN A 227 -12.50 -23.41 -8.65
N VAL A 228 -11.95 -24.19 -7.73
CA VAL A 228 -11.77 -23.82 -6.33
C VAL A 228 -10.34 -24.15 -5.91
N SER A 229 -9.68 -23.19 -5.28
CA SER A 229 -8.37 -23.36 -4.64
C SER A 229 -8.33 -22.51 -3.37
N ASN A 230 -7.31 -22.72 -2.52
CA ASN A 230 -7.08 -21.87 -1.35
C ASN A 230 -6.76 -20.41 -1.72
N GLU A 231 -6.40 -20.14 -2.98
CA GLU A 231 -6.03 -18.80 -3.44
C GLU A 231 -7.15 -18.06 -4.16
N PHE A 232 -8.02 -18.78 -4.87
CA PHE A 232 -9.07 -18.20 -5.70
C PHE A 232 -10.20 -19.19 -6.03
N ILE A 233 -11.33 -18.62 -6.43
CA ILE A 233 -12.51 -19.30 -6.98
C ILE A 233 -12.80 -18.74 -8.37
N VAL A 234 -13.15 -19.58 -9.34
CA VAL A 234 -13.62 -19.16 -10.67
C VAL A 234 -15.10 -19.48 -10.81
N ILE A 235 -15.87 -18.46 -11.19
CA ILE A 235 -17.30 -18.59 -11.51
C ILE A 235 -17.46 -18.23 -13.00
N GLU A 236 -18.20 -19.06 -13.73
CA GLU A 236 -18.62 -18.79 -15.11
C GLU A 236 -20.14 -18.60 -15.15
N ALA A 237 -20.58 -17.57 -15.87
CA ALA A 237 -21.99 -17.32 -16.12
C ALA A 237 -22.63 -18.50 -16.87
N ASN A 238 -23.90 -18.76 -16.56
CA ASN A 238 -24.71 -19.72 -17.30
C ASN A 238 -25.17 -19.18 -18.65
#